data_AF-A0A7S8IF62-F1
#
_entry.id   AF-A0A7S8IF62-F1
#
_cell.length_a   1.000
_cell.length_b   1.000
_cell.length_c   1.000
_cell.angle_alpha   90.00
_cell.angle_beta   90.00
_cell.angle_gamma   90.00
#
_symmetry.space_group_name_H-M   'P 1'
#
loop_
_entity.id
_entity.type
_entity.pdbx_description
1 polymer ?
#
loop_
_entity_poly.entity_id
_entity_poly.type
_entity_poly.pdbx_seq_one_letter_code
_entity_poly.pdbx_strand_id
1 'polypeptide(L)'
;MVKILVIGGTRFIGAKVVETLYDMGHNVAVFNRGQTPNALPDDVQQITGDINDLAASREALQAFAPNVVLHNIVLNKKMVTEMQDIFRGIASRFVLTSSMDVYQSYGRLTGIEDGPVDNTPGDETSPLRTSRFPYRTDDMPPDHRYYDYDKIPAEEAALNDPDLPGTVLRLPMVLGANDAQRRLLPLLQPMRDNRKAIVMDERYAQWVSTYGYVDNVAQAMAMAATDPRAEGQIYNVGDAALSTMDLAEMIREMMEWSGEFLCLPPEELPESLQFGIPNPAQHLVFKAERIQNELGYMPVVQLTEGIRRTIGWELDNPPEPMPEALTDYSAQDAVLAALKR
;
A
#
# COMPACT_ATOMS: atom_id res chain seq x y z
N MET A 1 25.97 -7.83 -8.63
CA MET A 1 25.74 -6.37 -8.53
C MET A 1 24.90 -5.94 -9.72
N VAL A 2 23.82 -5.20 -9.49
CA VAL A 2 22.86 -4.74 -10.52
C VAL A 2 22.76 -3.21 -10.40
N LYS A 3 22.68 -2.49 -11.52
CA LYS A 3 22.33 -1.06 -11.54
C LYS A 3 20.83 -0.88 -11.56
N ILE A 4 20.28 -0.24 -10.52
CA ILE A 4 18.83 -0.14 -10.32
C ILE A 4 18.46 1.33 -10.16
N LEU A 5 17.50 1.78 -10.99
CA LEU A 5 16.89 3.08 -10.83
C LEU A 5 15.55 2.92 -10.10
N VAL A 6 15.38 3.60 -8.97
CA VAL A 6 14.12 3.64 -8.22
C VAL A 6 13.38 4.95 -8.48
N ILE A 7 12.23 4.88 -9.15
CA ILE A 7 11.30 6.00 -9.33
C ILE A 7 10.36 6.06 -8.12
N GLY A 8 10.43 7.16 -7.36
CA GLY A 8 9.63 7.32 -6.14
C GLY A 8 10.23 6.68 -4.88
N GLY A 9 11.56 6.76 -4.73
CA GLY A 9 12.34 6.09 -3.68
C GLY A 9 12.62 6.90 -2.40
N THR A 10 11.93 8.02 -2.13
CA THR A 10 12.28 8.89 -0.98
C THR A 10 11.28 8.90 0.17
N ARG A 11 10.18 8.16 0.07
CA ARG A 11 9.12 8.10 1.10
C ARG A 11 8.72 6.66 1.37
N PHE A 12 8.05 6.41 2.48
CA PHE A 12 7.42 5.14 2.88
C PHE A 12 8.06 3.88 2.24
N ILE A 13 7.33 3.16 1.38
CA ILE A 13 7.81 1.95 0.69
C ILE A 13 9.09 2.20 -0.11
N GLY A 14 9.15 3.27 -0.89
CA GLY A 14 10.26 3.54 -1.79
C GLY A 14 11.58 3.80 -1.05
N ALA A 15 11.53 4.47 0.11
CA ALA A 15 12.70 4.68 0.95
C ALA A 15 13.26 3.35 1.47
N LYS A 16 12.37 2.45 1.92
CA LYS A 16 12.76 1.11 2.35
C LYS A 16 13.29 0.25 1.23
N VAL A 17 12.73 0.34 0.02
CA VAL A 17 13.27 -0.35 -1.16
C VAL A 17 14.69 0.10 -1.47
N VAL A 18 14.97 1.41 -1.39
CA VAL A 18 16.32 1.95 -1.63
C VAL A 18 17.32 1.47 -0.58
N GLU A 19 16.95 1.53 0.70
CA GLU A 19 17.74 1.01 1.82
C GLU A 19 18.06 -0.49 1.62
N THR A 20 17.03 -1.31 1.36
CA THR A 20 17.20 -2.75 1.14
C THR A 20 18.09 -3.07 -0.06
N LEU A 21 17.90 -2.38 -1.20
CA LEU A 21 18.73 -2.60 -2.39
C LEU A 21 20.18 -2.18 -2.17
N TYR A 22 20.41 -1.10 -1.42
CA TYR A 22 21.73 -0.63 -1.04
C TYR A 22 22.44 -1.64 -0.13
N ASP A 23 21.75 -2.13 0.92
CA ASP A 23 22.28 -3.12 1.86
C ASP A 23 22.59 -4.47 1.18
N MET A 24 21.86 -4.82 0.13
CA MET A 24 22.13 -5.97 -0.74
C MET A 24 23.35 -5.76 -1.66
N GLY A 25 23.99 -4.59 -1.66
CA GLY A 25 25.21 -4.28 -2.41
C GLY A 25 24.97 -3.94 -3.89
N HIS A 26 23.78 -3.43 -4.24
CA HIS A 26 23.48 -2.97 -5.60
C HIS A 26 23.85 -1.50 -5.82
N ASN A 27 24.03 -1.11 -7.08
CA ASN A 27 24.25 0.29 -7.44
C ASN A 27 22.88 0.94 -7.66
N VAL A 28 22.47 1.81 -6.74
CA VAL A 28 21.12 2.36 -6.70
C VAL A 28 21.15 3.85 -7.04
N ALA A 29 20.26 4.27 -7.94
CA ALA A 29 19.89 5.67 -8.11
C ALA A 29 18.42 5.86 -7.77
N VAL A 30 18.07 7.06 -7.30
CA VAL A 30 16.68 7.46 -7.02
C VAL A 30 16.29 8.63 -7.90
N PHE A 31 15.17 8.49 -8.60
CA PHE A 31 14.52 9.59 -9.29
C PHE A 31 13.43 10.23 -8.42
N ASN A 32 13.59 11.51 -8.09
CA ASN A 32 12.65 12.26 -7.25
C ASN A 32 12.79 13.79 -7.44
N ARG A 33 11.91 14.59 -6.83
CA ARG A 33 11.90 16.06 -6.98
C ARG A 33 12.97 16.82 -6.17
N GLY A 34 13.78 16.15 -5.36
CA GLY A 34 14.75 16.80 -4.45
C GLY A 34 14.12 17.50 -3.24
N GLN A 35 12.81 17.32 -3.01
CA GLN A 35 12.06 18.04 -1.97
C GLN A 35 11.94 17.28 -0.66
N THR A 36 12.30 15.99 -0.63
CA THR A 36 12.16 15.15 0.56
C THR A 36 13.46 15.18 1.36
N PRO A 37 13.44 15.47 2.66
CA PRO A 37 14.66 15.60 3.49
C PRO A 37 15.31 14.26 3.87
N ASN A 38 14.79 13.12 3.39
CA ASN A 38 15.34 11.82 3.74
C ASN A 38 16.77 11.68 3.21
N ALA A 39 17.71 11.48 4.13
CA ALA A 39 19.09 11.17 3.81
C ALA A 39 19.11 9.88 3.00
N LEU A 40 19.55 9.97 1.75
CA LEU A 40 19.94 8.81 0.98
C LEU A 40 21.28 8.29 1.53
N PRO A 41 21.56 6.98 1.49
CA PRO A 41 22.90 6.48 1.76
C PRO A 41 23.92 7.19 0.85
N ASP A 42 25.14 7.41 1.34
CA ASP A 42 26.13 8.29 0.69
C ASP A 42 26.44 7.93 -0.77
N ASP A 43 26.40 6.64 -1.13
CA ASP A 43 26.68 6.17 -2.50
C ASP A 43 25.43 6.05 -3.39
N VAL A 44 24.24 6.37 -2.89
CA VAL A 44 23.01 6.35 -3.69
C VAL A 44 22.90 7.64 -4.49
N GLN A 45 22.91 7.51 -5.81
CA GLN A 45 22.83 8.66 -6.71
C GLN A 45 21.42 9.24 -6.73
N GLN A 46 21.29 10.56 -6.59
CA GLN A 46 20.03 11.27 -6.80
C GLN A 46 19.94 11.83 -8.23
N ILE A 47 18.84 11.55 -8.91
CA ILE A 47 18.46 12.16 -10.19
C ILE A 47 17.23 13.01 -9.93
N THR A 48 17.37 14.33 -10.08
CA THR A 48 16.29 15.28 -9.78
C THR A 48 15.36 15.47 -10.98
N GLY A 49 14.06 15.30 -10.77
CA GLY A 49 13.02 15.62 -11.74
C GLY A 49 11.61 15.37 -11.22
N ASP A 50 10.60 15.75 -12.01
CA ASP A 50 9.19 15.52 -11.68
C ASP A 50 8.68 14.28 -12.42
N ILE A 51 7.99 13.39 -11.71
CA ILE A 51 7.38 12.20 -12.30
C ILE A 51 6.23 12.55 -13.25
N ASN A 52 5.57 13.69 -13.05
CA ASN A 52 4.51 14.16 -13.94
C ASN A 52 5.06 14.65 -15.29
N ASP A 53 6.38 14.87 -15.37
CA ASP A 53 7.11 15.21 -16.59
C ASP A 53 8.41 14.38 -16.68
N LEU A 54 8.24 13.05 -16.70
CA LEU A 54 9.35 12.11 -16.77
C LEU A 54 10.21 12.32 -18.04
N ALA A 55 9.57 12.75 -19.14
CA ALA A 55 10.22 13.02 -20.41
C ALA A 55 11.24 14.16 -20.33
N ALA A 56 10.99 15.21 -19.54
CA ALA A 56 11.97 16.29 -19.31
C ALA A 56 13.27 15.79 -18.66
N SER A 57 13.24 14.64 -17.98
CA SER A 57 14.42 14.04 -17.33
C SER A 57 15.08 12.94 -18.16
N ARG A 58 14.64 12.73 -19.42
CA ARG A 58 15.08 11.61 -20.28
C ARG A 58 16.60 11.48 -20.35
N GLU A 59 17.32 12.54 -20.67
CA GLU A 59 18.79 12.47 -20.83
C GLU A 59 19.48 12.03 -19.54
N ALA A 60 19.10 12.61 -18.39
CA ALA A 60 19.69 12.26 -17.09
C ALA A 60 19.36 10.81 -16.67
N LEU A 61 18.12 10.38 -16.93
CA LEU A 61 17.67 9.02 -16.66
C LEU A 61 18.40 7.98 -17.53
N GLN A 62 18.57 8.26 -18.82
CA GLN A 62 19.29 7.40 -19.76
C GLN A 62 20.79 7.36 -19.46
N ALA A 63 21.39 8.48 -19.04
CA ALA A 63 22.81 8.57 -18.69
C ALA A 63 23.19 7.66 -17.50
N PHE A 64 22.27 7.38 -16.58
CA PHE A 64 22.51 6.42 -15.51
C PHE A 64 22.67 4.98 -16.03
N ALA A 65 22.04 4.66 -17.16
CA ALA A 65 22.02 3.36 -17.82
C ALA A 65 21.66 2.21 -16.85
N PRO A 66 20.45 2.22 -16.26
CA PRO A 66 20.02 1.17 -15.34
C PRO A 66 19.88 -0.19 -16.04
N ASN A 67 20.22 -1.28 -15.35
CA ASN A 67 19.82 -2.61 -15.78
C ASN A 67 18.33 -2.85 -15.50
N VAL A 68 17.87 -2.37 -14.35
CA VAL A 68 16.49 -2.53 -13.87
C VAL A 68 15.93 -1.19 -13.45
N VAL A 69 14.68 -0.91 -13.83
CA VAL A 69 13.92 0.23 -13.33
C VAL A 69 12.84 -0.27 -12.38
N LEU A 70 12.83 0.21 -11.14
CA LEU A 70 11.75 -0.05 -10.18
C LEU A 70 10.89 1.20 -10.08
N HIS A 71 9.63 1.09 -10.50
CA HIS A 71 8.68 2.18 -10.44
C HIS A 71 7.69 2.00 -9.28
N ASN A 72 7.93 2.74 -8.19
CA ASN A 72 7.17 2.62 -6.94
C ASN A 72 5.85 3.43 -6.94
N ILE A 73 5.74 4.46 -7.77
CA ILE A 73 4.62 5.42 -7.77
C ILE A 73 3.72 5.32 -9.00
N VAL A 74 3.46 4.11 -9.52
CA VAL A 74 2.60 3.93 -10.70
C VAL A 74 1.15 4.24 -10.34
N LEU A 75 0.47 5.14 -11.04
CA LEU A 75 -0.97 5.39 -10.83
C LEU A 75 -1.81 4.89 -12.01
N ASN A 76 -1.24 4.87 -13.21
CA ASN A 76 -1.97 4.59 -14.44
C ASN A 76 -1.05 4.06 -15.54
N LYS A 77 -1.67 3.65 -16.65
CA LYS A 77 -0.98 3.14 -17.85
C LYS A 77 0.03 4.12 -18.45
N LYS A 78 -0.29 5.41 -18.50
CA LYS A 78 0.57 6.44 -19.10
C LYS A 78 1.96 6.45 -18.46
N MET A 79 2.03 6.36 -17.13
CA MET A 79 3.30 6.33 -16.40
C MET A 79 4.17 5.14 -16.78
N VAL A 80 3.57 3.98 -17.03
CA VAL A 80 4.28 2.77 -17.46
C VAL A 80 4.81 2.94 -18.88
N THR A 81 3.97 3.42 -19.81
CA THR A 81 4.38 3.61 -21.21
C THR A 81 5.48 4.67 -21.35
N GLU A 82 5.42 5.77 -20.60
CA GLU A 82 6.48 6.80 -20.65
C GLU A 82 7.80 6.28 -20.10
N MET A 83 7.77 5.49 -19.03
CA MET A 83 8.95 4.81 -18.52
C MET A 83 9.51 3.83 -19.57
N GLN A 84 8.66 3.00 -20.18
CA GLN A 84 9.07 2.08 -21.26
C GLN A 84 9.73 2.84 -22.41
N ASP A 85 9.16 3.96 -22.87
CA ASP A 85 9.70 4.79 -23.94
C ASP A 85 11.06 5.43 -23.61
N ILE A 86 11.35 5.67 -22.33
CA ILE A 86 12.63 6.22 -21.89
C ILE A 86 13.71 5.14 -21.82
N PHE A 87 13.35 3.94 -21.36
CA PHE A 87 14.32 2.89 -21.05
C PHE A 87 14.40 1.75 -22.06
N ARG A 88 13.58 1.75 -23.11
CA ARG A 88 13.67 0.78 -24.21
C ARG A 88 15.07 0.78 -24.80
N GLY A 89 15.68 -0.40 -24.88
CA GLY A 89 17.07 -0.57 -25.36
C GLY A 89 18.16 -0.16 -24.35
N ILE A 90 17.78 0.23 -23.12
CA ILE A 90 18.72 0.60 -22.05
C ILE A 90 18.57 -0.36 -20.87
N ALA A 91 17.37 -0.43 -20.28
CA ALA A 91 17.07 -1.39 -19.23
C ALA A 91 16.76 -2.75 -19.84
N SER A 92 17.07 -3.82 -19.10
CA SER A 92 16.71 -5.18 -19.51
C SER A 92 15.32 -5.59 -19.03
N ARG A 93 14.81 -4.95 -17.95
CA ARG A 93 13.48 -5.19 -17.39
C ARG A 93 13.07 -4.07 -16.43
N PHE A 94 11.82 -4.10 -15.98
CA PHE A 94 11.38 -3.24 -14.89
C PHE A 94 10.51 -3.99 -13.87
N VAL A 95 10.34 -3.37 -12.71
CA VAL A 95 9.46 -3.82 -11.63
C VAL A 95 8.48 -2.70 -11.31
N LEU A 96 7.19 -3.01 -11.28
CA LEU A 96 6.14 -2.04 -10.98
C LEU A 96 5.45 -2.37 -9.66
N THR A 97 5.17 -1.31 -8.90
CA THR A 97 4.23 -1.40 -7.79
C THR A 97 2.80 -1.33 -8.32
N SER A 98 2.06 -2.41 -8.13
CA SER A 98 0.61 -2.49 -8.29
C SER A 98 -0.08 -2.53 -6.93
N SER A 99 -1.34 -2.94 -6.88
CA SER A 99 -2.20 -2.93 -5.70
C SER A 99 -3.11 -4.14 -5.74
N MET A 100 -3.50 -4.66 -4.58
CA MET A 100 -4.58 -5.65 -4.48
C MET A 100 -5.96 -5.07 -4.86
N ASP A 101 -6.05 -3.75 -5.09
CA ASP A 101 -7.26 -3.13 -5.65
C ASP A 101 -7.59 -3.59 -7.08
N VAL A 102 -6.71 -4.33 -7.77
CA VAL A 102 -6.98 -4.89 -9.11
C VAL A 102 -7.98 -6.03 -9.10
N TYR A 103 -8.16 -6.70 -7.95
CA TYR A 103 -8.98 -7.89 -7.84
C TYR A 103 -10.47 -7.57 -7.82
N GLN A 104 -11.29 -8.46 -8.38
CA GLN A 104 -12.75 -8.35 -8.37
C GLN A 104 -13.31 -8.19 -6.95
N SER A 105 -12.68 -8.80 -5.94
CA SER A 105 -13.02 -8.64 -4.53
C SER A 105 -13.03 -7.16 -4.10
N TYR A 106 -12.12 -6.35 -4.65
CA TYR A 106 -12.10 -4.90 -4.42
C TYR A 106 -13.28 -4.22 -5.12
N GLY A 107 -13.60 -4.61 -6.35
CA GLY A 107 -14.76 -4.07 -7.08
C GLY A 107 -16.08 -4.32 -6.34
N ARG A 108 -16.23 -5.53 -5.78
CA ARG A 108 -17.38 -5.90 -4.94
C ARG A 108 -17.41 -5.14 -3.62
N LEU A 109 -16.26 -4.96 -2.96
CA LEU A 109 -16.13 -4.19 -1.72
C LEU A 109 -16.61 -2.75 -1.90
N THR A 110 -16.15 -2.10 -2.97
CA THR A 110 -16.47 -0.68 -3.24
C THR A 110 -17.78 -0.49 -3.99
N GLY A 111 -18.51 -1.56 -4.30
CA GLY A 111 -19.81 -1.49 -4.98
C GLY A 111 -19.74 -1.06 -6.45
N ILE A 112 -18.54 -1.02 -7.06
CA ILE A 112 -18.38 -0.75 -8.50
C ILE A 112 -18.61 -2.00 -9.35
N GLU A 113 -18.73 -3.17 -8.70
CA GLU A 113 -19.09 -4.43 -9.31
C GLU A 113 -20.08 -5.18 -8.44
N ASP A 114 -21.12 -5.71 -9.07
CA ASP A 114 -22.08 -6.61 -8.42
C ASP A 114 -21.51 -8.03 -8.31
N GLY A 115 -22.01 -8.79 -7.33
CA GLY A 115 -21.72 -10.21 -7.19
C GLY A 115 -21.92 -10.72 -5.77
N PRO A 116 -21.99 -12.04 -5.58
CA PRO A 116 -22.01 -12.61 -4.24
C PRO A 116 -20.69 -12.30 -3.52
N VAL A 117 -20.76 -12.18 -2.20
CA VAL A 117 -19.56 -12.13 -1.34
C VAL A 117 -18.76 -13.40 -1.54
N ASP A 118 -17.46 -13.24 -1.77
CA ASP A 118 -16.49 -14.35 -1.83
C ASP A 118 -15.26 -13.98 -1.01
N ASN A 119 -15.12 -14.61 0.15
CA ASN A 119 -14.02 -14.39 1.09
C ASN A 119 -12.98 -15.52 1.05
N THR A 120 -12.99 -16.32 -0.02
CA THR A 120 -11.94 -17.31 -0.27
C THR A 120 -10.60 -16.57 -0.45
N PRO A 121 -9.52 -16.96 0.27
CA PRO A 121 -8.21 -16.36 0.06
C PRO A 121 -7.76 -16.48 -1.41
N GLY A 122 -7.60 -15.34 -2.07
CA GLY A 122 -7.21 -15.26 -3.48
C GLY A 122 -5.70 -15.38 -3.71
N ASP A 123 -5.32 -15.52 -4.96
CA ASP A 123 -3.94 -15.57 -5.46
C ASP A 123 -3.83 -14.78 -6.79
N GLU A 124 -2.69 -14.88 -7.49
CA GLU A 124 -2.47 -14.16 -8.75
C GLU A 124 -3.38 -14.61 -9.91
N THR A 125 -4.03 -15.77 -9.79
CA THR A 125 -4.99 -16.30 -10.78
C THR A 125 -6.43 -15.87 -10.52
N SER A 126 -6.68 -15.26 -9.36
CA SER A 126 -8.01 -14.76 -8.98
C SER A 126 -8.51 -13.67 -9.95
N PRO A 127 -9.83 -13.60 -10.19
CA PRO A 127 -10.40 -12.69 -11.19
C PRO A 127 -10.08 -11.23 -10.85
N LEU A 128 -9.71 -10.48 -11.88
CA LEU A 128 -9.54 -9.02 -11.80
C LEU A 128 -10.88 -8.33 -11.94
N ARG A 129 -10.95 -7.07 -11.49
CA ARG A 129 -12.08 -6.20 -11.83
C ARG A 129 -12.23 -6.07 -13.34
N THR A 130 -13.46 -6.13 -13.82
CA THR A 130 -13.89 -5.72 -15.15
C THR A 130 -14.23 -4.22 -15.18
N SER A 131 -14.78 -3.67 -14.10
CA SER A 131 -15.02 -2.23 -13.93
C SER A 131 -13.67 -1.49 -13.82
N ARG A 132 -13.45 -0.53 -14.72
CA ARG A 132 -12.21 0.28 -14.80
C ARG A 132 -12.32 1.57 -14.01
N PHE A 133 -11.16 2.13 -13.64
CA PHE A 133 -11.03 3.41 -12.96
C PHE A 133 -11.78 3.44 -11.62
N PRO A 134 -11.35 2.62 -10.62
CA PRO A 134 -12.14 2.34 -9.42
C PRO A 134 -12.41 3.54 -8.52
N TYR A 135 -11.70 4.66 -8.72
CA TYR A 135 -11.85 5.88 -7.94
C TYR A 135 -12.47 7.04 -8.72
N ARG A 136 -12.81 6.84 -10.01
CA ARG A 136 -13.40 7.91 -10.82
C ARG A 136 -14.86 8.11 -10.42
N THR A 137 -15.22 9.33 -10.07
CA THR A 137 -16.61 9.75 -9.83
C THR A 137 -17.05 10.70 -10.93
N ASP A 138 -18.37 10.85 -11.11
CA ASP A 138 -18.95 11.68 -12.19
C ASP A 138 -18.57 13.18 -12.07
N ASP A 139 -18.33 13.64 -10.86
CA ASP A 139 -17.95 15.02 -10.54
C ASP A 139 -16.43 15.27 -10.49
N MET A 140 -15.62 14.21 -10.67
CA MET A 140 -14.16 14.33 -10.63
C MET A 140 -13.63 15.01 -11.89
N PRO A 141 -12.84 16.09 -11.76
CA PRO A 141 -12.32 16.77 -12.94
C PRO A 141 -11.22 15.91 -13.63
N PRO A 142 -11.08 15.98 -14.96
CA PRO A 142 -10.13 15.15 -15.71
C PRO A 142 -8.65 15.30 -15.31
N ASP A 143 -8.27 16.43 -14.71
CA ASP A 143 -6.91 16.70 -14.23
C ASP A 143 -6.66 16.20 -12.80
N HIS A 144 -7.67 15.65 -12.13
CA HIS A 144 -7.50 15.06 -10.81
C HIS A 144 -6.59 13.83 -10.88
N ARG A 145 -5.65 13.73 -9.93
CA ARG A 145 -4.62 12.66 -9.91
C ARG A 145 -5.17 11.22 -9.91
N TYR A 146 -6.41 11.03 -9.49
CA TYR A 146 -7.07 9.72 -9.45
C TYR A 146 -8.08 9.51 -10.59
N TYR A 147 -8.28 10.50 -11.46
CA TYR A 147 -9.22 10.40 -12.57
C TYR A 147 -8.88 9.23 -13.49
N ASP A 148 -7.62 9.12 -13.89
CA ASP A 148 -7.11 8.01 -14.71
C ASP A 148 -6.44 6.90 -13.87
N TYR A 149 -6.62 6.88 -12.54
CA TYR A 149 -6.05 5.80 -11.73
C TYR A 149 -6.68 4.47 -12.12
N ASP A 150 -5.87 3.54 -12.60
CA ASP A 150 -6.21 2.13 -12.65
C ASP A 150 -4.92 1.32 -12.83
N LYS A 151 -4.71 0.38 -11.93
CA LYS A 151 -3.56 -0.52 -11.96
C LYS A 151 -3.68 -1.57 -13.04
N ILE A 152 -4.89 -2.01 -13.42
CA ILE A 152 -5.01 -3.11 -14.38
C ILE A 152 -4.49 -2.72 -15.78
N PRO A 153 -4.86 -1.58 -16.37
CA PRO A 153 -4.25 -1.13 -17.63
C PRO A 153 -2.75 -0.87 -17.53
N ALA A 154 -2.24 -0.53 -16.33
CA ALA A 154 -0.81 -0.38 -16.08
C ALA A 154 -0.08 -1.75 -16.07
N GLU A 155 -0.66 -2.76 -15.42
CA GLU A 155 -0.18 -4.14 -15.46
C GLU A 155 -0.24 -4.72 -16.88
N GLU A 156 -1.30 -4.44 -17.63
CA GLU A 156 -1.43 -4.87 -19.03
C GLU A 156 -0.32 -4.26 -19.92
N ALA A 157 -0.03 -2.96 -19.76
CA ALA A 157 1.08 -2.34 -20.48
C ALA A 157 2.43 -2.93 -20.07
N ALA A 158 2.56 -3.29 -18.79
CA ALA A 158 3.77 -3.85 -18.24
C ALA A 158 4.12 -5.24 -18.80
N LEU A 159 3.11 -6.09 -18.89
CA LEU A 159 3.27 -7.51 -19.21
C LEU A 159 3.26 -7.77 -20.73
N ASN A 160 2.75 -6.84 -21.53
CA ASN A 160 2.61 -7.00 -22.97
C ASN A 160 3.72 -6.29 -23.79
N ASP A 161 4.79 -5.79 -23.15
CA ASP A 161 5.93 -5.23 -23.86
C ASP A 161 6.97 -6.32 -24.19
N PRO A 162 7.14 -6.70 -25.47
CA PRO A 162 8.04 -7.78 -25.85
C PRO A 162 9.53 -7.42 -25.74
N ASP A 163 9.88 -6.13 -25.73
CA ASP A 163 11.28 -5.70 -25.72
C ASP A 163 11.76 -5.29 -24.32
N LEU A 164 10.82 -5.07 -23.40
CA LEU A 164 11.13 -4.65 -22.04
C LEU A 164 10.19 -5.36 -21.05
N PRO A 165 10.53 -6.58 -20.62
CA PRO A 165 9.66 -7.37 -19.77
C PRO A 165 9.46 -6.74 -18.39
N GLY A 166 8.23 -6.79 -17.90
CA GLY A 166 7.82 -6.24 -16.61
C GLY A 166 7.57 -7.30 -15.56
N THR A 167 7.92 -7.00 -14.31
CA THR A 167 7.43 -7.70 -13.11
C THR A 167 6.43 -6.80 -12.38
N VAL A 168 5.32 -7.39 -11.91
CA VAL A 168 4.28 -6.69 -11.15
C VAL A 168 4.24 -7.20 -9.71
N LEU A 169 4.24 -6.29 -8.72
CA LEU A 169 3.95 -6.63 -7.33
C LEU A 169 2.65 -5.99 -6.87
N ARG A 170 1.65 -6.80 -6.53
CA ARG A 170 0.35 -6.36 -6.00
C ARG A 170 0.47 -6.24 -4.48
N LEU A 171 0.48 -5.01 -3.99
CA LEU A 171 0.74 -4.72 -2.59
C LEU A 171 -0.55 -4.76 -1.73
N PRO A 172 -0.43 -5.16 -0.46
CA PRO A 172 -1.53 -5.24 0.51
C PRO A 172 -1.74 -3.89 1.22
N MET A 173 -2.51 -3.89 2.31
CA MET A 173 -2.48 -2.78 3.26
C MET A 173 -1.11 -2.72 3.93
N VAL A 174 -0.27 -1.77 3.51
CA VAL A 174 1.10 -1.66 4.02
C VAL A 174 1.13 -0.85 5.32
N LEU A 175 1.71 -1.41 6.37
CA LEU A 175 1.94 -0.78 7.66
C LEU A 175 3.41 -0.40 7.82
N GLY A 176 3.70 0.70 8.49
CA GLY A 176 5.07 1.07 8.82
C GLY A 176 5.26 2.55 9.12
N ALA A 177 6.47 2.89 9.52
CA ALA A 177 6.88 4.28 9.70
C ALA A 177 6.71 5.08 8.40
N ASN A 178 6.18 6.30 8.50
CA ASN A 178 5.86 7.17 7.37
C ASN A 178 4.72 6.69 6.46
N ASP A 179 3.84 5.81 6.93
CA ASP A 179 2.59 5.52 6.22
C ASP A 179 1.78 6.81 6.05
N ALA A 180 1.60 7.25 4.80
CA ALA A 180 0.85 8.47 4.50
C ALA A 180 -0.64 8.35 4.83
N GLN A 181 -1.19 7.13 4.91
CA GLN A 181 -2.59 6.90 5.29
C GLN A 181 -2.78 6.79 6.81
N ARG A 182 -1.69 6.71 7.60
CA ARG A 182 -1.74 6.63 9.07
C ARG A 182 -2.73 5.57 9.55
N ARG A 183 -2.71 4.38 8.93
CA ARG A 183 -3.77 3.36 9.07
C ARG A 183 -4.06 2.91 10.50
N LEU A 184 -3.07 2.97 11.39
CA LEU A 184 -3.25 2.60 12.80
C LEU A 184 -3.79 3.74 13.67
N LEU A 185 -3.66 4.98 13.21
CA LEU A 185 -3.97 6.17 14.01
C LEU A 185 -5.44 6.23 14.48
N PRO A 186 -6.46 5.83 13.68
CA PRO A 186 -7.85 5.79 14.15
C PRO A 186 -8.09 4.89 15.36
N LEU A 187 -7.33 3.80 15.50
CA LEU A 187 -7.41 2.91 16.66
C LEU A 187 -6.51 3.39 17.81
N LEU A 188 -5.36 4.00 17.49
CA LEU A 188 -4.39 4.49 18.46
C LEU A 188 -4.84 5.75 19.19
N GLN A 189 -5.44 6.71 18.48
CA GLN A 189 -5.73 8.03 19.04
C GLN A 189 -6.69 7.98 20.25
N PRO A 190 -7.81 7.23 20.21
CA PRO A 190 -8.68 7.08 21.39
C PRO A 190 -7.96 6.45 22.60
N MET A 191 -7.02 5.53 22.35
CA MET A 191 -6.23 4.90 23.42
C MET A 191 -5.25 5.91 24.04
N ARG A 192 -4.60 6.74 23.23
CA ARG A 192 -3.74 7.85 23.70
C ARG A 192 -4.51 8.85 24.55
N ASP A 193 -5.75 9.13 24.16
CA ASP A 193 -6.64 10.03 24.89
C ASP A 193 -7.29 9.36 26.12
N ASN A 194 -6.85 8.14 26.47
CA ASN A 194 -7.31 7.36 27.63
C ASN A 194 -8.83 7.17 27.67
N ARG A 195 -9.45 7.06 26.49
CA ARG A 195 -10.88 6.73 26.36
C ARG A 195 -11.16 5.41 27.06
N LYS A 196 -12.34 5.28 27.69
CA LYS A 196 -12.73 4.05 28.39
C LYS A 196 -13.35 3.00 27.49
N ALA A 197 -13.90 3.43 26.36
CA ALA A 197 -14.42 2.56 25.33
C ALA A 197 -14.19 3.17 23.96
N ILE A 198 -14.08 2.31 22.95
CA ILE A 198 -14.07 2.66 21.53
C ILE A 198 -15.31 2.00 20.91
N VAL A 199 -16.22 2.81 20.37
CA VAL A 199 -17.42 2.33 19.69
C VAL A 199 -17.06 1.97 18.25
N MET A 200 -17.44 0.78 17.79
CA MET A 200 -17.15 0.29 16.45
C MET A 200 -18.40 -0.29 15.79
N ASP A 201 -18.54 -0.07 14.49
CA ASP A 201 -19.44 -0.88 13.65
C ASP A 201 -18.96 -2.34 13.67
N GLU A 202 -19.85 -3.27 14.02
CA GLU A 202 -19.52 -4.70 14.09
C GLU A 202 -19.01 -5.25 12.74
N ARG A 203 -19.48 -4.68 11.61
CA ARG A 203 -19.05 -5.08 10.27
C ARG A 203 -17.63 -4.63 10.01
N TYR A 204 -17.25 -3.44 10.50
CA TYR A 204 -15.87 -2.96 10.44
C TYR A 204 -14.96 -3.82 11.31
N ALA A 205 -15.39 -4.13 12.53
CA ALA A 205 -14.64 -4.99 13.45
C ALA A 205 -14.35 -6.38 12.84
N GLN A 206 -15.32 -6.97 12.13
CA GLN A 206 -15.18 -8.29 11.50
C GLN A 206 -14.47 -8.25 10.14
N TRP A 207 -14.28 -7.06 9.54
CA TRP A 207 -13.72 -6.95 8.20
C TRP A 207 -12.25 -7.41 8.14
N VAL A 208 -11.93 -8.28 7.19
CA VAL A 208 -10.59 -8.87 7.05
C VAL A 208 -9.84 -8.32 5.84
N SER A 209 -8.57 -7.97 6.05
CA SER A 209 -7.65 -7.57 4.98
C SER A 209 -6.28 -8.20 5.13
N THR A 210 -5.56 -8.31 4.02
CA THR A 210 -4.15 -8.68 3.99
C THR A 210 -3.32 -7.46 4.37
N TYR A 211 -2.40 -7.63 5.30
CA TYR A 211 -1.45 -6.62 5.75
C TYR A 211 -0.02 -7.04 5.42
N GLY A 212 0.85 -6.06 5.16
CA GLY A 212 2.29 -6.26 5.02
C GLY A 212 3.06 -5.15 5.72
N TYR A 213 4.13 -5.50 6.43
CA TYR A 213 5.03 -4.52 7.00
C TYR A 213 5.96 -3.96 5.92
N VAL A 214 6.23 -2.65 5.97
CA VAL A 214 6.95 -1.93 4.91
C VAL A 214 8.34 -2.50 4.62
N ASP A 215 9.08 -2.98 5.62
CA ASP A 215 10.41 -3.57 5.41
C ASP A 215 10.31 -4.91 4.66
N ASN A 216 9.28 -5.71 4.95
CA ASN A 216 9.01 -6.97 4.27
C ASN A 216 8.57 -6.75 2.82
N VAL A 217 7.70 -5.75 2.60
CA VAL A 217 7.28 -5.33 1.26
C VAL A 217 8.48 -4.84 0.45
N ALA A 218 9.36 -4.03 1.06
CA ALA A 218 10.58 -3.56 0.41
C ALA A 218 11.52 -4.72 0.04
N GLN A 219 11.65 -5.73 0.92
CA GLN A 219 12.41 -6.94 0.62
C GLN A 219 11.83 -7.70 -0.56
N ALA A 220 10.51 -7.94 -0.61
CA ALA A 220 9.86 -8.59 -1.74
C ALA A 220 10.14 -7.85 -3.06
N MET A 221 10.03 -6.52 -3.05
CA MET A 221 10.29 -5.68 -4.21
C MET A 221 11.77 -5.71 -4.63
N ALA A 222 12.69 -5.67 -3.67
CA ALA A 222 14.12 -5.78 -3.92
C ALA A 222 14.47 -7.14 -4.54
N MET A 223 13.95 -8.24 -3.98
CA MET A 223 14.13 -9.59 -4.51
C MET A 223 13.60 -9.69 -5.95
N ALA A 224 12.39 -9.19 -6.21
CA ALA A 224 11.83 -9.16 -7.54
C ALA A 224 12.65 -8.32 -8.52
N ALA A 225 13.30 -7.24 -8.07
CA ALA A 225 14.20 -6.40 -8.88
C ALA A 225 15.57 -7.03 -9.14
N THR A 226 16.00 -8.00 -8.34
CA THR A 226 17.34 -8.59 -8.45
C THR A 226 17.34 -10.03 -8.94
N ASP A 227 16.21 -10.74 -8.88
CA ASP A 227 16.08 -12.12 -9.32
C ASP A 227 15.50 -12.22 -10.75
N PRO A 228 16.20 -12.82 -11.71
CA PRO A 228 15.72 -12.96 -13.09
C PRO A 228 14.48 -13.85 -13.22
N ARG A 229 14.19 -14.74 -12.26
CA ARG A 229 12.97 -15.56 -12.28
C ARG A 229 11.70 -14.72 -12.19
N ALA A 230 11.80 -13.50 -11.67
CA ALA A 230 10.70 -12.57 -11.55
C ALA A 230 10.26 -11.95 -12.89
N GLU A 231 11.04 -12.12 -13.96
CA GLU A 231 10.74 -11.54 -15.28
C GLU A 231 9.39 -12.02 -15.84
N GLY A 232 8.54 -11.07 -16.23
CA GLY A 232 7.19 -11.37 -16.74
C GLY A 232 6.21 -11.89 -15.68
N GLN A 233 6.60 -11.92 -14.40
CA GLN A 233 5.77 -12.48 -13.34
C GLN A 233 4.93 -11.41 -12.62
N ILE A 234 3.83 -11.88 -12.04
CA ILE A 234 3.00 -11.13 -11.11
C ILE A 234 3.13 -11.81 -9.75
N TYR A 235 3.31 -11.03 -8.70
CA TYR A 235 3.37 -11.50 -7.32
C TYR A 235 2.47 -10.68 -6.42
N ASN A 236 1.66 -11.37 -5.62
CA ASN A 236 1.08 -10.81 -4.42
C ASN A 236 2.12 -10.75 -3.31
N VAL A 237 2.08 -9.67 -2.53
CA VAL A 237 2.92 -9.49 -1.35
C VAL A 237 2.01 -9.34 -0.13
N GLY A 238 2.38 -9.93 0.99
CA GLY A 238 1.63 -9.85 2.24
C GLY A 238 2.26 -10.71 3.32
N ASP A 239 2.03 -10.32 4.58
CA ASP A 239 2.54 -11.03 5.75
C ASP A 239 1.45 -11.89 6.39
N ALA A 240 0.28 -11.32 6.65
CA ALA A 240 -0.87 -12.04 7.20
C ALA A 240 -2.19 -11.33 6.88
N ALA A 241 -3.30 -12.06 6.96
CA ALA A 241 -4.63 -11.49 6.96
C ALA A 241 -5.14 -11.34 8.40
N LEU A 242 -5.69 -10.19 8.73
CA LEU A 242 -6.23 -9.87 10.06
C LEU A 242 -7.61 -9.26 9.92
N SER A 243 -8.52 -9.57 10.84
CA SER A 243 -9.69 -8.74 11.03
C SER A 243 -9.28 -7.40 11.65
N THR A 244 -10.10 -6.36 11.47
CA THR A 244 -9.90 -5.09 12.16
C THR A 244 -9.88 -5.29 13.68
N MET A 245 -10.73 -6.17 14.21
CA MET A 245 -10.76 -6.48 15.65
C MET A 245 -9.47 -7.15 16.12
N ASP A 246 -8.92 -8.12 15.37
CA ASP A 246 -7.64 -8.73 15.72
C ASP A 246 -6.52 -7.68 15.76
N LEU A 247 -6.48 -6.79 14.77
CA LEU A 247 -5.53 -5.68 14.76
C LEU A 247 -5.75 -4.73 15.94
N ALA A 248 -7.00 -4.40 16.28
CA ALA A 248 -7.36 -3.52 17.38
C ALA A 248 -6.95 -4.11 18.75
N GLU A 249 -7.19 -5.41 18.95
CA GLU A 249 -6.77 -6.14 20.15
C GLU A 249 -5.24 -6.20 20.27
N MET A 250 -4.52 -6.46 19.18
CA MET A 250 -3.05 -6.39 19.17
C MET A 250 -2.54 -5.00 19.56
N ILE A 251 -3.17 -3.94 19.05
CA ILE A 251 -2.83 -2.56 19.41
C ILE A 251 -3.16 -2.29 20.89
N ARG A 252 -4.32 -2.74 21.38
CA ARG A 252 -4.73 -2.60 22.79
C ARG A 252 -3.69 -3.21 23.73
N GLU A 253 -3.23 -4.43 23.44
CA GLU A 253 -2.20 -5.11 24.21
C GLU A 253 -0.87 -4.34 24.18
N MET A 254 -0.41 -3.90 23.00
CA MET A 254 0.84 -3.17 22.85
C MET A 254 0.82 -1.77 23.49
N MET A 255 -0.36 -1.14 23.57
CA MET A 255 -0.59 0.14 24.23
C MET A 255 -0.88 0.01 25.73
N GLU A 256 -0.97 -1.22 26.25
CA GLU A 256 -1.43 -1.52 27.62
C GLU A 256 -2.76 -0.81 27.96
N TRP A 257 -3.64 -0.67 26.96
CA TRP A 257 -4.88 0.07 27.11
C TRP A 257 -5.94 -0.80 27.81
N SER A 258 -6.52 -0.28 28.90
CA SER A 258 -7.45 -1.02 29.75
C SER A 258 -8.93 -0.79 29.42
N GLY A 259 -9.24 -0.11 28.32
CA GLY A 259 -10.61 0.11 27.88
C GLY A 259 -11.17 -1.08 27.11
N GLU A 260 -12.39 -0.91 26.62
CA GLU A 260 -13.12 -1.96 25.89
C GLU A 260 -13.53 -1.51 24.49
N PHE A 261 -13.58 -2.46 23.55
CA PHE A 261 -14.23 -2.24 22.27
C PHE A 261 -15.71 -2.58 22.40
N LEU A 262 -16.56 -1.64 22.01
CA LEU A 262 -18.00 -1.84 21.96
C LEU A 262 -18.43 -1.94 20.49
N CYS A 263 -18.55 -3.17 20.01
CA CYS A 263 -19.04 -3.46 18.67
C CYS A 263 -20.56 -3.48 18.66
N LEU A 264 -21.16 -2.63 17.85
CA LEU A 264 -22.61 -2.52 17.71
C LEU A 264 -23.04 -2.76 16.26
N PRO A 265 -24.25 -3.30 16.05
CA PRO A 265 -24.80 -3.40 14.72
C PRO A 265 -25.06 -2.00 14.14
N PRO A 266 -25.00 -1.83 12.81
CA PRO A 266 -25.06 -0.50 12.19
C PRO A 266 -26.35 0.25 12.48
N GLU A 267 -27.48 -0.44 12.69
CA GLU A 267 -28.76 0.15 13.08
C GLU A 267 -28.76 0.83 14.45
N GLU A 268 -27.80 0.49 15.32
CA GLU A 268 -27.60 1.11 16.63
C GLU A 268 -26.58 2.27 16.60
N LEU A 269 -26.00 2.55 15.42
CA LEU A 269 -24.97 3.56 15.24
C LEU A 269 -25.45 4.74 14.39
N PRO A 270 -25.06 5.98 14.73
CA PRO A 270 -25.21 7.09 13.80
C PRO A 270 -24.37 6.84 12.54
N GLU A 271 -24.81 7.38 11.39
CA GLU A 271 -24.15 7.20 10.10
C GLU A 271 -22.64 7.53 10.15
N SER A 272 -22.24 8.53 10.94
CA SER A 272 -20.84 8.93 11.13
C SER A 272 -19.94 7.87 11.80
N LEU A 273 -20.52 6.86 12.46
CA LEU A 273 -19.79 5.75 13.08
C LEU A 273 -19.96 4.42 12.32
N GLN A 274 -20.77 4.41 11.25
CA GLN A 274 -20.96 3.21 10.45
C GLN A 274 -19.77 2.99 9.50
N PHE A 275 -19.52 1.73 9.16
CA PHE A 275 -18.53 1.38 8.16
C PHE A 275 -19.01 1.80 6.77
N GLY A 276 -18.55 2.97 6.30
CA GLY A 276 -18.97 3.60 5.04
C GLY A 276 -18.54 2.87 3.75
N ILE A 277 -18.19 1.59 3.82
CA ILE A 277 -17.89 0.76 2.65
C ILE A 277 -19.20 0.19 2.09
N PRO A 278 -19.47 0.27 0.78
CA PRO A 278 -20.72 -0.20 0.18
C PRO A 278 -21.07 -1.66 0.45
N ASN A 279 -20.07 -2.56 0.42
CA ASN A 279 -20.25 -3.98 0.71
C ASN A 279 -19.28 -4.44 1.83
N PRO A 280 -19.62 -4.19 3.10
CA PRO A 280 -18.72 -4.44 4.21
C PRO A 280 -18.53 -5.93 4.54
N ALA A 281 -19.32 -6.83 3.94
CA ALA A 281 -19.18 -8.27 4.08
C ALA A 281 -18.07 -8.86 3.20
N GLN A 282 -17.63 -8.13 2.16
CA GLN A 282 -16.55 -8.55 1.27
C GLN A 282 -15.19 -8.27 1.89
N HIS A 283 -14.31 -9.26 1.97
CA HIS A 283 -12.94 -9.14 2.50
C HIS A 283 -11.91 -9.03 1.38
N LEU A 284 -10.69 -8.63 1.75
CA LEU A 284 -9.52 -8.53 0.86
C LEU A 284 -8.39 -9.44 1.35
N VAL A 285 -8.53 -10.75 1.10
CA VAL A 285 -7.58 -11.76 1.58
C VAL A 285 -6.83 -12.37 0.39
N PHE A 286 -5.52 -12.20 0.35
CA PHE A 286 -4.67 -12.64 -0.75
C PHE A 286 -3.39 -13.32 -0.24
N LYS A 287 -3.04 -14.43 -0.88
CA LYS A 287 -1.87 -15.23 -0.56
C LYS A 287 -0.64 -14.69 -1.27
N ALA A 288 0.52 -14.82 -0.63
CA ALA A 288 1.84 -14.50 -1.19
C ALA A 288 2.66 -15.78 -1.51
N GLU A 289 2.00 -16.93 -1.68
CA GLU A 289 2.67 -18.23 -1.86
C GLU A 289 3.58 -18.24 -3.11
N ARG A 290 3.19 -17.56 -4.18
CA ARG A 290 3.96 -17.57 -5.43
C ARG A 290 5.35 -16.95 -5.27
N ILE A 291 5.45 -15.77 -4.66
CA ILE A 291 6.75 -15.11 -4.44
C ILE A 291 7.61 -15.87 -3.42
N GLN A 292 6.97 -16.52 -2.43
CA GLN A 292 7.65 -17.40 -1.48
C GLN A 292 8.28 -18.59 -2.20
N ASN A 293 7.51 -19.26 -3.07
CA ASN A 293 7.95 -20.45 -3.78
C ASN A 293 8.96 -20.15 -4.88
N GLU A 294 8.73 -19.11 -5.67
CA GLU A 294 9.55 -18.82 -6.86
C GLU A 294 10.81 -18.03 -6.52
N LEU A 295 10.73 -17.04 -5.61
CA LEU A 295 11.87 -16.18 -5.27
C LEU A 295 12.50 -16.54 -3.92
N GLY A 296 11.87 -17.40 -3.12
CA GLY A 296 12.33 -17.70 -1.76
C GLY A 296 12.03 -16.58 -0.77
N TYR A 297 11.05 -15.71 -1.07
CA TYR A 297 10.69 -14.61 -0.17
C TYR A 297 10.20 -15.15 1.18
N MET A 298 10.77 -14.62 2.26
CA MET A 298 10.35 -14.88 3.62
C MET A 298 10.38 -13.56 4.39
N PRO A 299 9.29 -13.16 5.07
CA PRO A 299 9.26 -11.92 5.85
C PRO A 299 10.42 -11.85 6.85
N VAL A 300 11.23 -10.80 6.78
CA VAL A 300 12.36 -10.56 7.69
C VAL A 300 11.92 -10.06 9.06
N VAL A 301 10.72 -9.47 9.14
CA VAL A 301 10.11 -8.97 10.37
C VAL A 301 8.76 -9.65 10.56
N GLN A 302 8.48 -10.17 11.75
CA GLN A 302 7.14 -10.67 12.05
C GLN A 302 6.13 -9.52 12.05
N LEU A 303 4.93 -9.74 11.54
CA LEU A 303 3.92 -8.68 11.45
C LEU A 303 3.61 -8.02 12.81
N THR A 304 3.62 -8.81 13.90
CA THR A 304 3.47 -8.32 15.28
C THR A 304 4.53 -7.29 15.66
N GLU A 305 5.79 -7.53 15.29
CA GLU A 305 6.88 -6.58 15.47
C GLU A 305 6.76 -5.38 14.53
N GLY A 306 6.31 -5.60 13.29
CA GLY A 306 6.01 -4.53 12.35
C GLY A 306 4.94 -3.56 12.88
N ILE A 307 3.86 -4.09 13.45
CA ILE A 307 2.80 -3.31 14.11
C ILE A 307 3.39 -2.53 15.28
N ARG A 308 4.15 -3.16 16.17
CA ARG A 308 4.81 -2.48 17.31
C ARG A 308 5.69 -1.30 16.86
N ARG A 309 6.51 -1.48 15.83
CA ARG A 309 7.34 -0.40 15.25
C ARG A 309 6.51 0.70 14.64
N THR A 310 5.40 0.34 13.99
CA THR A 310 4.46 1.31 13.42
C THR A 310 3.82 2.16 14.53
N ILE A 311 3.36 1.53 15.61
CA ILE A 311 2.84 2.21 16.80
C ILE A 311 3.88 3.18 17.37
N GLY A 312 5.11 2.71 17.62
CA GLY A 312 6.18 3.57 18.14
C GLY A 312 6.40 4.82 17.28
N TRP A 313 6.48 4.64 15.96
CA TRP A 313 6.63 5.78 15.04
C TRP A 313 5.42 6.73 15.06
N GLU A 314 4.20 6.20 15.09
CA GLU A 314 2.95 6.98 15.19
C GLU A 314 2.90 7.84 16.46
N LEU A 315 3.37 7.29 17.59
CA LEU A 315 3.44 7.99 18.87
C LEU A 315 4.47 9.11 18.86
N ASP A 316 5.64 8.86 18.26
CA ASP A 316 6.75 9.84 18.16
C ASP A 316 6.52 10.91 17.09
N ASN A 317 5.63 10.65 16.12
CA ASN A 317 5.38 11.53 14.96
C ASN A 317 3.88 11.81 14.77
N PRO A 318 3.15 12.30 15.78
CA PRO A 318 1.73 12.64 15.62
C PRO A 318 1.55 13.71 14.52
N PRO A 319 0.45 13.68 13.74
CA PRO A 319 0.16 14.76 12.80
C PRO A 319 -0.11 16.05 13.56
N GLU A 320 0.38 17.17 13.03
CA GLU A 320 0.16 18.50 13.58
C GLU A 320 -0.43 19.43 12.50
N PRO A 321 -1.68 19.93 12.68
CA PRO A 321 -2.61 19.61 13.76
C PRO A 321 -3.16 18.18 13.66
N MET A 322 -3.61 17.62 14.78
CA MET A 322 -4.34 16.36 14.77
C MET A 322 -5.67 16.55 14.01
N PRO A 323 -6.03 15.63 13.07
CA PRO A 323 -7.31 15.71 12.38
C PRO A 323 -8.49 15.71 13.36
N GLU A 324 -9.42 16.65 13.17
CA GLU A 324 -10.60 16.80 14.04
C GLU A 324 -11.41 15.50 14.14
N ALA A 325 -11.59 14.78 13.02
CA ALA A 325 -12.27 13.50 12.98
C ALA A 325 -11.67 12.39 13.87
N LEU A 326 -10.43 12.54 14.34
CA LEU A 326 -9.76 11.58 15.23
C LEU A 326 -9.89 11.96 16.72
N THR A 327 -10.33 13.18 17.01
CA THR A 327 -10.42 13.75 18.37
C THR A 327 -11.83 14.19 18.76
N ASP A 328 -12.75 14.33 17.79
CA ASP A 328 -14.18 14.50 18.05
C ASP A 328 -14.82 13.15 18.42
N TYR A 329 -15.09 12.99 19.72
CA TYR A 329 -15.76 11.81 20.27
C TYR A 329 -17.26 12.01 20.52
N SER A 330 -17.85 13.12 20.08
CA SER A 330 -19.24 13.48 20.40
C SER A 330 -20.25 12.39 20.02
N ALA A 331 -20.12 11.81 18.83
CA ALA A 331 -20.96 10.71 18.37
C ALA A 331 -20.78 9.43 19.23
N GLN A 332 -19.54 9.09 19.58
CA GLN A 332 -19.25 7.93 20.43
C GLN A 332 -19.79 8.13 21.84
N ASP A 333 -19.62 9.33 22.41
CA ASP A 333 -20.12 9.69 23.74
C ASP A 333 -21.65 9.64 23.82
N ALA A 334 -22.34 10.06 22.76
CA ALA A 334 -23.80 9.95 22.68
C ALA A 334 -24.28 8.49 22.72
N VAL A 335 -23.62 7.59 21.97
CA VAL A 335 -23.92 6.15 21.97
C VAL A 335 -23.68 5.55 23.37
N LEU A 336 -22.51 5.81 23.95
CA LEU A 336 -22.15 5.32 25.29
C LEU A 336 -23.10 5.83 26.39
N ALA A 337 -23.60 7.07 26.27
CA ALA A 337 -24.57 7.63 27.19
C ALA A 337 -25.96 6.99 27.04
N ALA A 338 -26.35 6.60 25.83
CA ALA A 338 -27.63 5.93 25.56
C ALA A 338 -27.67 4.52 26.15
N LEU A 339 -26.57 3.77 26.10
CA LEU A 339 -26.48 2.39 26.62
C LEU A 339 -26.44 2.29 28.15
N LYS A 340 -26.14 3.39 28.84
CA LYS A 340 -26.15 3.46 30.31
C LYS A 340 -27.54 3.73 30.90
N ARG A 341 -28.56 3.96 30.07
CA ARG A 341 -29.94 4.25 30.49
C ARG A 341 -30.80 3.00 30.47
#